data_AF-A0AAU9HGJ2-F1
#
_entry.id   AF-A0AAU9HGJ2-F1
#
_cell.length_a   1.000
_cell.length_b   1.000
_cell.length_c   1.000
_cell.angle_alpha   90.00
_cell.angle_beta   90.00
_cell.angle_gamma   90.00
#
_symmetry.space_group_name_H-M   'P 1'
#
loop_
_entity.id
_entity.type
_entity.pdbx_description
1 polymer ?
#
loop_
_entity_poly.entity_id
_entity_poly.type
_entity_poly.pdbx_seq_one_letter_code
_entity_poly.pdbx_strand_id
1 'polypeptide(L)'
;MKYILIAFSLVLFACSEPTKDSSLIEISFNQAMWQNNISNRRAMLNDFLAKYDVQKQNRSSIKKLLGEPDGYYLYDEFPAYRLKEKGDCVVAFPIDRKTGKVKRALIEPENCLIQGN
;
A
#
# COMPACT_ATOMS: atom_id res chain seq x y z
N MET A 1 -28.80 -52.05 -6.10
CA MET A 1 -27.99 -50.96 -6.68
C MET A 1 -28.14 -49.75 -5.77
N LYS A 2 -27.03 -49.21 -5.28
CA LYS A 2 -26.97 -48.33 -4.09
C LYS A 2 -26.73 -46.90 -4.59
N TYR A 3 -27.65 -45.98 -4.31
CA TYR A 3 -27.59 -44.58 -4.75
C TYR A 3 -26.45 -43.84 -4.04
N ILE A 4 -25.57 -43.20 -4.80
CA ILE A 4 -24.50 -42.33 -4.26
C ILE A 4 -25.03 -40.89 -4.30
N LEU A 5 -25.27 -40.31 -3.12
CA LEU A 5 -25.57 -38.90 -2.92
C LEU A 5 -24.26 -38.10 -3.02
N ILE A 6 -24.11 -37.29 -4.06
CA ILE A 6 -23.00 -36.35 -4.20
C ILE A 6 -23.37 -35.07 -3.43
N ALA A 7 -22.71 -34.86 -2.29
CA ALA A 7 -22.85 -33.66 -1.49
C ALA A 7 -22.09 -32.50 -2.16
N PHE A 8 -22.81 -31.44 -2.54
CA PHE A 8 -22.26 -30.18 -3.02
C PHE A 8 -21.74 -29.37 -1.82
N SER A 9 -20.43 -29.36 -1.60
CA SER A 9 -19.81 -28.51 -0.58
C SER A 9 -19.83 -27.05 -1.03
N LEU A 10 -20.64 -26.23 -0.35
CA LEU A 10 -20.59 -24.77 -0.46
C LEU A 10 -19.22 -24.28 0.02
N VAL A 11 -18.40 -23.80 -0.90
CA VAL A 11 -17.21 -23.01 -0.56
C VAL A 11 -17.69 -21.59 -0.27
N LEU A 12 -17.81 -21.27 1.02
CA LEU A 12 -18.04 -19.89 1.47
C LEU A 12 -16.76 -19.09 1.21
N PHE A 13 -16.77 -18.24 0.18
CA PHE A 13 -15.77 -17.21 0.00
C PHE A 13 -15.94 -16.17 1.12
N ALA A 14 -15.15 -16.30 2.18
CA ALA A 14 -14.97 -15.25 3.16
C ALA A 14 -14.10 -14.15 2.53
N CYS A 15 -14.74 -13.17 1.88
CA CYS A 15 -14.09 -11.88 1.63
C CYS A 15 -13.96 -11.17 2.98
N SER A 16 -12.79 -11.21 3.59
CA SER A 16 -12.45 -10.33 4.71
C SER A 16 -12.49 -8.88 4.21
N GLU A 17 -13.39 -8.06 4.77
CA GLU A 17 -13.38 -6.62 4.54
C GLU A 17 -12.11 -6.00 5.13
N PRO A 18 -11.45 -5.05 4.44
CA PRO A 18 -10.32 -4.34 5.01
C PRO A 18 -10.80 -3.50 6.20
N THR A 19 -10.31 -3.84 7.40
CA THR A 19 -10.53 -3.06 8.62
C THR A 19 -10.06 -1.63 8.42
N LYS A 20 -11.01 -0.71 8.26
CA LYS A 20 -10.74 0.73 8.25
C LYS A 20 -10.37 1.11 9.68
N ASP A 21 -9.11 1.46 9.91
CA ASP A 21 -8.64 1.97 11.20
C ASP A 21 -9.29 3.35 11.45
N SER A 22 -10.39 3.34 12.20
CA SER A 22 -11.19 4.52 12.55
C SER A 22 -10.45 5.55 13.41
N SER A 23 -9.22 5.26 13.86
CA SER A 23 -8.40 6.19 14.65
C SER A 23 -7.53 7.12 13.79
N LEU A 24 -7.38 6.83 12.50
CA LEU A 24 -6.60 7.67 11.58
C LEU A 24 -7.43 8.86 11.12
N ILE A 25 -7.02 10.06 11.55
CA ILE A 25 -7.47 11.31 10.92
C ILE A 25 -6.92 11.31 9.50
N GLU A 26 -7.79 11.14 8.50
CA GLU A 26 -7.40 11.26 7.10
C GLU A 26 -7.10 12.73 6.76
N ILE A 27 -5.93 12.97 6.17
CA ILE A 27 -5.45 14.31 5.80
C ILE A 27 -5.32 14.36 4.27
N SER A 28 -5.75 15.46 3.64
CA SER A 28 -5.55 15.65 2.20
C SER A 28 -4.07 15.57 1.83
N PHE A 29 -3.77 14.90 0.73
CA PHE A 29 -2.41 14.78 0.24
C PHE A 29 -1.85 16.15 -0.17
N ASN A 30 -0.74 16.52 0.46
CA ASN A 30 0.08 17.66 0.09
C ASN A 30 1.52 17.20 -0.06
N GLN A 31 2.11 17.44 -1.24
CA GLN A 31 3.47 16.98 -1.53
C GLN A 31 4.53 17.59 -0.60
N ALA A 32 4.41 18.88 -0.27
CA ALA A 32 5.39 19.55 0.60
C ALA A 32 5.32 19.01 2.03
N MET A 33 4.10 18.76 2.53
CA MET A 33 3.92 18.12 3.84
C MET A 33 4.41 16.67 3.83
N TRP A 34 4.14 15.93 2.76
CA TRP A 34 4.66 14.57 2.58
C TRP A 34 6.19 14.54 2.67
N GLN A 35 6.87 15.44 1.98
CA GLN A 35 8.33 15.47 1.97
C GLN A 35 8.93 15.87 3.33
N ASN A 36 8.28 16.77 4.07
CA ASN A 36 8.85 17.36 5.29
C ASN A 36 8.37 16.71 6.60
N ASN A 37 7.33 15.88 6.59
CA ASN A 37 6.75 15.30 7.79
C ASN A 37 6.38 13.83 7.58
N ILE A 38 7.26 12.93 8.01
CA ILE A 38 7.06 11.48 7.88
C ILE A 38 5.86 11.03 8.73
N SER A 39 5.70 11.59 9.93
CA SER A 39 4.57 11.29 10.83
C SER A 39 3.19 11.48 10.18
N ASN A 40 3.05 12.40 9.22
CA ASN A 40 1.78 12.66 8.54
C ASN A 40 1.54 11.76 7.31
N ARG A 41 2.56 11.06 6.81
CA ARG A 41 2.45 10.33 5.52
C ARG A 41 1.40 9.24 5.53
N ARG A 42 1.28 8.50 6.63
CA ARG A 42 0.25 7.46 6.76
C ARG A 42 -1.17 8.01 6.59
N ALA A 43 -1.44 9.17 7.20
CA ALA A 43 -2.72 9.85 7.13
C ALA A 43 -3.03 10.41 5.74
N MET A 44 -1.99 10.80 4.98
CA MET A 44 -2.12 11.29 3.60
C MET A 44 -2.17 10.19 2.54
N LEU A 45 -1.70 8.97 2.85
CA LEU A 45 -1.54 7.91 1.87
C LEU A 45 -2.86 7.51 1.20
N ASN A 46 -3.95 7.45 1.95
CA ASN A 46 -5.27 7.08 1.39
C ASN A 46 -5.73 8.12 0.35
N ASP A 47 -5.63 9.41 0.66
CA ASP A 47 -5.99 10.49 -0.28
C ASP A 47 -5.06 10.49 -1.51
N PHE A 48 -3.76 10.25 -1.32
CA PHE A 48 -2.82 10.09 -2.44
C PHE A 48 -3.24 8.96 -3.39
N LEU A 49 -3.55 7.78 -2.86
CA LEU A 49 -3.94 6.61 -3.66
C LEU A 49 -5.31 6.79 -4.32
N ALA A 50 -6.21 7.59 -3.74
CA ALA A 50 -7.48 7.94 -4.36
C ALA A 50 -7.31 8.97 -5.49
N LYS A 51 -6.41 9.94 -5.32
CA LYS A 51 -6.16 11.02 -6.27
C LYS A 51 -5.33 10.59 -7.48
N TYR A 52 -4.41 9.67 -7.29
CA TYR A 52 -3.49 9.23 -8.34
C TYR A 52 -3.63 7.73 -8.59
N ASP A 53 -3.97 7.38 -9.83
CA ASP A 53 -3.88 6.01 -10.31
C ASP A 53 -2.41 5.61 -10.44
N VAL A 54 -1.86 5.07 -9.36
CA VAL A 54 -0.43 4.71 -9.26
C VAL A 54 -0.05 3.65 -10.29
N GLN A 55 -0.96 2.77 -10.69
CA GLN A 55 -0.68 1.70 -11.66
C GLN A 55 -0.44 2.23 -13.08
N LYS A 56 -0.81 3.49 -13.38
CA LYS A 56 -0.45 4.18 -14.63
C LYS A 56 0.92 4.88 -14.56
N GLN A 57 1.52 4.96 -13.37
CA GLN A 57 2.77 5.66 -13.12
C GLN A 57 3.98 4.74 -13.29
N ASN A 58 5.13 5.33 -13.61
CA ASN A 58 6.44 4.66 -13.56
C ASN A 58 7.25 5.21 -12.38
N ARG A 59 8.46 4.68 -12.17
CA ARG A 59 9.37 5.12 -11.09
C ARG A 59 9.60 6.63 -11.07
N SER A 60 9.86 7.24 -12.23
CA SER A 60 10.12 8.69 -12.31
C SER A 60 8.88 9.51 -11.95
N SER A 61 7.70 9.10 -12.38
CA SER A 61 6.45 9.77 -12.03
C SER A 61 6.15 9.67 -10.54
N ILE A 62 6.35 8.51 -9.91
CA ILE A 62 6.20 8.35 -8.46
C ILE A 62 7.13 9.29 -7.71
N LYS A 63 8.41 9.35 -8.10
CA LYS A 63 9.38 10.29 -7.53
C LYS A 63 8.97 11.75 -7.72
N LYS A 64 8.39 12.10 -8.88
CA LYS A 64 7.90 13.47 -9.13
C LYS A 64 6.70 13.82 -8.23
N LEU A 65 5.84 12.86 -7.92
CA LEU A 65 4.66 13.06 -7.08
C LEU A 65 4.98 13.09 -5.58
N LEU A 66 5.89 12.22 -5.12
CA LEU A 66 6.17 12.02 -3.69
C LEU A 66 7.51 12.62 -3.25
N GLY A 67 8.40 12.98 -4.18
CA GLY A 67 9.79 13.32 -3.87
C GLY A 67 10.72 12.10 -3.86
N GLU A 68 11.95 12.35 -3.41
CA GLU A 68 12.95 11.29 -3.23
C GLU A 68 12.49 10.27 -2.17
N PRO A 69 12.72 8.97 -2.39
CA PRO A 69 12.35 7.93 -1.44
C PRO A 69 13.29 7.92 -0.24
N ASP A 70 12.82 7.39 0.90
CA ASP A 70 13.67 7.16 2.08
C ASP A 70 14.58 5.95 1.91
N GLY A 71 14.25 5.07 0.95
CA GLY A 71 14.99 3.87 0.66
C GLY A 71 14.37 3.10 -0.49
N TYR A 72 14.76 1.84 -0.62
CA TYR A 72 14.32 1.00 -1.72
C TYR A 72 13.89 -0.39 -1.21
N TYR A 73 12.86 -0.93 -1.85
CA TYR A 73 12.28 -2.25 -1.57
C TYR A 73 12.74 -3.27 -2.61
N LEU A 74 12.95 -4.52 -2.16
CA LEU A 74 13.47 -5.65 -2.92
C LEU A 74 14.76 -5.34 -3.68
N TYR A 75 15.91 -5.66 -3.06
CA TYR A 75 17.24 -5.52 -3.67
C TYR A 75 17.50 -4.12 -4.25
N ASP A 76 17.10 -3.10 -3.49
CA ASP A 76 17.25 -1.69 -3.83
C ASP A 76 16.59 -1.23 -5.16
N GLU A 77 15.59 -1.95 -5.65
CA GLU A 77 15.00 -1.69 -6.97
C GLU A 77 13.89 -0.65 -6.94
N PHE A 78 12.98 -0.74 -5.97
CA PHE A 78 11.70 -0.03 -6.00
C PHE A 78 11.61 1.07 -4.95
N PRO A 79 11.18 2.30 -5.29
CA PRO A 79 11.15 3.39 -4.32
C PRO A 79 10.24 3.04 -3.14
N ALA A 80 10.74 3.27 -1.93
CA ALA A 80 10.03 3.03 -0.68
C ALA A 80 10.05 4.30 0.19
N TYR A 81 8.92 4.59 0.81
CA TYR A 81 8.71 5.78 1.63
C TYR A 81 8.26 5.37 3.02
N ARG A 82 8.93 5.85 4.06
CA ARG A 82 8.53 5.60 5.44
C ARG A 82 7.17 6.21 5.72
N LEU A 83 6.35 5.50 6.50
CA LEU A 83 5.01 5.91 6.93
C LEU A 83 4.95 6.30 8.41
N LYS A 84 6.04 6.11 9.16
CA LYS A 84 6.21 6.49 10.58
C LYS A 84 7.67 6.79 10.88
N GLU A 85 7.94 7.62 11.90
CA GLU A 85 9.31 8.02 12.27
C GLU A 85 10.16 6.87 12.81
N LYS A 86 9.51 5.93 13.52
CA LYS A 86 10.19 4.82 14.22
C LYS A 86 9.64 3.47 13.79
N GLY A 87 10.55 2.52 13.58
CA GLY A 87 10.25 1.15 13.18
C GLY A 87 10.06 1.01 11.67
N ASP A 88 10.03 -0.24 11.22
CA ASP A 88 9.99 -0.57 9.80
C ASP A 88 8.55 -0.50 9.32
N CYS A 89 8.14 0.63 8.76
CA CYS A 89 6.92 0.69 7.98
C CYS A 89 7.05 1.62 6.79
N VAL A 90 6.84 1.04 5.61
CA VAL A 90 7.01 1.73 4.35
C VAL A 90 5.85 1.45 3.43
N VAL A 91 5.60 2.38 2.52
CA VAL A 91 4.90 2.09 1.25
C VAL A 91 5.94 2.01 0.14
N ALA A 92 5.96 0.88 -0.56
CA ALA A 92 6.75 0.65 -1.74
C ALA A 92 5.87 0.71 -3.00
N PHE A 93 6.48 1.06 -4.12
CA PHE A 93 5.83 1.03 -5.44
C PHE A 93 6.58 0.11 -6.42
N PRO A 94 6.44 -1.23 -6.28
CA PRO A 94 7.09 -2.19 -7.18
C PRO A 94 6.71 -1.97 -8.64
N ILE A 95 7.70 -2.03 -9.53
CA ILE A 95 7.50 -1.83 -10.97
C ILE A 95 7.39 -3.20 -11.66
N ASP A 96 6.33 -3.37 -12.45
CA ASP A 96 6.25 -4.48 -13.40
C ASP A 96 7.28 -4.26 -14.51
N ARG A 97 8.26 -5.15 -14.61
CA ARG A 97 9.36 -5.05 -15.58
C ARG A 97 8.90 -5.16 -17.04
N LYS A 98 7.74 -5.76 -17.32
CA LYS A 98 7.19 -5.85 -18.69
C LYS A 98 6.59 -4.53 -19.14
N THR A 99 5.89 -3.83 -18.24
CA THR A 99 5.15 -2.61 -18.58
C THR A 99 5.91 -1.33 -18.21
N GLY A 100 6.90 -1.44 -17.31
CA GLY A 100 7.59 -0.29 -16.72
C GLY A 100 6.71 0.53 -15.78
N LYS A 101 5.56 -0.02 -15.35
CA LYS A 101 4.57 0.65 -14.51
C LYS A 101 4.49 0.05 -13.12
N VAL A 102 4.00 0.83 -12.16
CA VAL A 102 3.74 0.32 -10.80
C VAL A 102 2.73 -0.82 -10.87
N LYS A 103 3.04 -1.94 -10.23
CA LYS A 103 2.13 -3.09 -10.11
C LYS A 103 1.01 -2.81 -9.11
N ARG A 104 1.38 -2.27 -7.93
CA ARG A 104 0.49 -1.85 -6.83
C ARG A 104 1.27 -0.99 -5.84
N ALA A 105 0.56 -0.25 -4.98
CA ALA A 105 1.14 0.21 -3.72
C ALA A 105 1.21 -0.97 -2.74
N LEU A 106 2.35 -1.16 -2.09
CA LEU A 106 2.58 -2.27 -1.16
C LEU A 106 3.06 -1.71 0.17
N ILE A 107 2.36 -2.01 1.26
CA ILE A 107 2.74 -1.57 2.61
C ILE A 107 3.42 -2.74 3.31
N GLU A 108 4.59 -2.49 3.88
CA GLU A 108 5.44 -3.51 4.49
C GLU A 108 5.93 -3.06 5.87
N PRO A 109 5.94 -3.95 6.87
CA PRO A 109 5.31 -5.27 6.87
C PRO A 109 3.78 -5.16 6.84
N GLU A 110 3.08 -6.22 6.44
CA GLU A 110 1.61 -6.22 6.30
C GLU A 110 0.87 -5.77 7.58
N ASN A 111 1.41 -6.13 8.75
CA ASN A 111 0.86 -5.75 10.05
C ASN A 111 1.27 -4.34 10.51
N CYS A 112 1.99 -3.56 9.70
CA CYS A 112 2.38 -2.20 10.07
C CYS A 112 1.18 -1.35 10.49
N LEU A 113 0.05 -1.53 9.81
CA LEU A 113 -1.14 -0.71 9.98
C LEU A 113 -2.01 -1.13 11.17
N ILE A 114 -1.67 -2.25 11.80
CA ILE A 114 -2.36 -2.71 13.00
C ILE A 114 -1.60 -2.07 14.17
N GLN A 115 -2.25 -1.14 14.86
CA GLN A 115 -1.70 -0.64 16.13
C GLN A 115 -1.52 -1.84 17.06
N GLY A 116 -0.27 -2.11 17.43
CA GLY A 116 0.02 -3.09 18.49
C GLY A 116 -0.64 -2.57 19.77
N ASN A 117 -1.50 -3.41 20.37
CA ASN A 117 -2.05 -3.21 21.70
C ASN A 117 -0.95 -2.94 22.73
#